data_AF-A0A1Q5Q400-F1
#
_entry.id   AF-A0A1Q5Q400-F1
#
_cell.length_a   1.000
_cell.length_b   1.000
_cell.length_c   1.000
_cell.angle_alpha   90.00
_cell.angle_beta   90.00
_cell.angle_gamma   90.00
#
_symmetry.space_group_name_H-M   'P 1'
#
loop_
_entity.id
_entity.type
_entity.pdbx_description
1 polymer ?
#
loop_
_entity_poly.entity_id
_entity_poly.type
_entity_poly.pdbx_seq_one_letter_code
_entity_poly.pdbx_strand_id
1 'polypeptide(L)'
;MCYENPLYLAEEAAALDLLADGRVALGISRGSPEPAQRGMNLISSTLLTETTGDSFADLQAEQIERYRAAFTAAGHRRTPRVSVSRSIFPVMNDIDRRYFGVRGQGSTDQVGVIDGFTSTFGKTYAAEPDVLIDQLRADAALMSADTLTLTIPNQLGVDYNLHVLASFADHVAPALGWEPTKR
;
A
#
# COMPACT_ATOMS: atom_id res chain seq x y z
N MET A 1 11.91 -4.25 21.92
CA MET A 1 11.56 -3.43 20.74
C MET A 1 11.22 -2.05 21.26
N CYS A 2 12.06 -1.05 21.02
CA CYS A 2 11.81 0.31 21.53
C CYS A 2 11.01 1.08 20.47
N TYR A 3 9.91 1.70 20.87
CA TYR A 3 9.21 2.66 20.03
C TYR A 3 10.06 3.95 19.92
N GLU A 4 9.97 4.64 18.79
CA GLU A 4 10.60 5.95 18.61
C GLU A 4 10.12 6.95 19.68
N ASN A 5 10.95 7.90 20.08
CA ASN A 5 10.51 8.94 21.02
C ASN A 5 9.43 9.81 20.35
N PRO A 6 8.20 9.88 20.89
CA PRO A 6 7.10 10.57 20.23
C PRO A 6 7.30 12.07 20.08
N LEU A 7 8.05 12.71 20.99
CA LEU A 7 8.37 14.14 20.88
C LEU A 7 9.40 14.39 19.78
N TYR A 8 10.41 13.53 19.70
CA TYR A 8 11.44 13.62 18.67
C TYR A 8 10.85 13.37 17.28
N LEU A 9 10.01 12.34 17.13
CA LEU A 9 9.28 12.09 15.89
C LEU A 9 8.40 13.28 15.48
N ALA A 10 7.70 13.90 16.44
CA ALA A 10 6.86 15.06 16.16
C ALA A 10 7.69 16.27 15.71
N GLU A 11 8.85 16.51 16.32
CA GLU A 11 9.76 17.59 15.94
C GLU A 11 10.32 17.41 14.53
N GLU A 12 10.85 16.21 14.22
CA GLU A 12 11.38 15.88 12.89
C GLU A 12 10.28 15.96 11.81
N ALA A 13 9.09 15.43 12.11
CA ALA A 13 7.96 15.50 11.18
C ALA A 13 7.51 16.94 10.92
N ALA A 14 7.47 17.79 11.96
CA ALA A 14 7.10 19.20 11.82
C ALA A 14 8.16 19.99 11.04
N ALA A 15 9.44 19.76 11.31
CA ALA A 15 10.54 20.37 10.56
C ALA A 15 10.48 19.98 9.08
N LEU A 16 10.27 18.70 8.79
CA LEU A 16 10.12 18.23 7.42
C LEU A 16 8.87 18.80 6.75
N ASP A 17 7.76 18.93 7.47
CA ASP A 17 6.52 19.49 6.92
C ASP A 17 6.68 20.96 6.56
N LEU A 18 7.39 21.74 7.39
CA LEU A 18 7.75 23.11 7.07
C LEU A 18 8.65 23.19 5.83
N LEU A 19 9.66 22.32 5.73
CA LEU A 19 10.54 22.27 4.55
C LEU A 19 9.83 21.81 3.28
N ALA A 20 8.76 21.04 3.43
CA ALA A 20 7.97 20.50 2.34
C ALA A 20 6.75 21.37 2.00
N ASP A 21 6.59 22.57 2.56
CA ASP A 21 5.42 23.43 2.37
C ASP A 21 4.09 22.74 2.71
N GLY A 22 4.02 22.01 3.82
CA GLY A 22 2.80 21.33 4.25
C GLY A 22 2.46 20.05 3.48
N ARG A 23 3.43 19.49 2.74
CA ARG A 23 3.22 18.30 1.88
C ARG A 23 3.56 16.98 2.58
N VAL A 24 3.91 16.98 3.86
CA VAL A 24 4.26 15.73 4.55
C VAL A 24 3.01 14.94 4.91
N ALA A 25 2.97 13.67 4.49
CA ALA A 25 1.99 12.71 4.95
C ALA A 25 2.64 11.72 5.92
N LEU A 26 2.41 11.90 7.22
CA LEU A 26 2.83 10.93 8.22
C LEU A 26 1.83 9.77 8.27
N GLY A 27 2.32 8.55 8.12
CA GLY A 27 1.52 7.35 8.34
C GLY A 27 2.17 6.42 9.33
N ILE A 28 1.34 5.87 10.21
CA ILE A 28 1.75 4.97 11.29
C ILE A 28 1.21 3.59 10.98
N SER A 29 2.08 2.57 11.04
CA SER A 29 1.81 1.23 10.53
C SER A 29 1.30 0.24 11.58
N ARG A 30 1.72 0.35 12.85
CA ARG A 30 1.32 -0.57 13.93
C ARG A 30 0.42 0.11 14.97
N GLY A 31 -0.47 -0.69 15.57
CA GLY A 31 -1.14 -0.32 16.83
C GLY A 31 -2.60 0.15 16.75
N SER A 32 -3.41 -0.25 15.77
CA SER A 32 -4.85 0.05 15.81
C SER A 32 -5.47 -0.52 17.11
N PRO A 33 -6.11 0.29 17.97
CA PRO A 33 -6.81 1.56 17.66
C PRO A 33 -6.06 2.86 17.99
N GLU A 34 -4.85 2.84 18.53
CA GLU A 34 -4.16 4.05 19.04
C GLU A 34 -3.92 5.14 17.97
N PRO A 35 -3.46 4.83 16.74
CA PRO A 35 -3.36 5.84 15.68
C PRO A 35 -4.71 6.48 15.33
N ALA A 36 -5.79 5.69 15.39
CA ALA A 36 -7.14 6.17 15.12
C ALA A 36 -7.62 7.13 16.21
N GLN A 37 -7.40 6.77 17.48
CA GLN A 37 -7.72 7.62 18.63
C GLN A 37 -6.95 8.94 18.59
N ARG A 38 -5.69 8.92 18.13
CA ARG A 38 -4.84 10.11 18.00
C ARG A 38 -5.08 10.93 16.73
N GLY A 39 -5.99 10.50 15.85
CA GLY A 39 -6.33 11.24 14.65
C GLY A 39 -5.21 11.24 13.60
N MET A 40 -4.42 10.17 13.51
CA MET A 40 -3.35 9.98 12.51
C MET A 40 -3.88 9.26 11.27
N ASN A 41 -3.21 9.39 10.11
CA ASN A 41 -3.50 8.57 8.93
C ASN A 41 -2.89 7.16 9.05
N LEU A 42 -3.41 6.20 8.29
CA LEU A 42 -2.94 4.80 8.32
C LEU A 42 -2.10 4.49 7.07
N ILE A 43 -0.91 3.92 7.27
CA ILE A 43 -0.22 3.13 6.24
C ILE A 43 -0.40 1.67 6.62
N SER A 44 -1.24 0.95 5.88
CA SER A 44 -1.43 -0.48 6.13
C SER A 44 -0.16 -1.22 5.71
N SER A 45 0.49 -1.84 6.70
CA SER A 45 1.70 -2.63 6.52
C SER A 45 1.49 -3.74 5.49
N THR A 46 2.52 -4.06 4.69
CA THR A 46 2.58 -5.27 3.85
C THR A 46 2.69 -6.56 4.65
N LEU A 47 2.56 -6.48 5.98
CA LEU A 47 2.67 -7.57 6.93
C LEU A 47 1.54 -7.47 7.95
N LEU A 48 0.72 -8.52 8.01
CA LEU A 48 -0.25 -8.74 9.07
C LEU A 48 0.13 -10.03 9.80
N THR A 49 0.20 -9.94 11.13
CA THR A 49 0.55 -11.07 12.01
C THR A 49 -0.66 -11.94 12.35
N GLU A 50 -1.85 -11.59 11.84
CA GLU A 50 -3.08 -12.36 12.01
C GLU A 50 -3.22 -13.35 10.85
N THR A 51 -2.98 -14.64 11.09
CA THR A 51 -3.26 -15.71 10.12
C THR A 51 -4.59 -16.38 10.47
N THR A 52 -5.70 -15.86 9.93
CA THR A 52 -7.03 -16.49 10.01
C THR A 52 -7.29 -17.46 8.85
N GLY A 53 -6.42 -17.49 7.84
CA GLY A 53 -6.58 -18.30 6.63
C GLY A 53 -7.23 -17.53 5.47
N ASP A 54 -7.65 -16.29 5.70
CA ASP A 54 -8.15 -15.38 4.66
C ASP A 54 -7.01 -14.82 3.80
N SER A 55 -7.34 -14.26 2.63
CA SER A 55 -6.34 -13.63 1.77
C SER A 55 -5.73 -12.40 2.45
N PHE A 56 -4.50 -12.05 2.08
CA PHE A 56 -3.84 -10.86 2.64
C PHE A 56 -4.64 -9.57 2.39
N ALA A 57 -5.29 -9.48 1.23
CA ALA A 57 -6.13 -8.35 0.86
C ALA A 57 -7.37 -8.23 1.76
N ASP A 58 -7.98 -9.35 2.14
CA ASP A 58 -9.17 -9.35 3.01
C ASP A 58 -8.80 -8.94 4.45
N LEU A 59 -7.69 -9.47 4.97
CA LEU A 59 -7.18 -9.11 6.29
C LEU A 59 -6.81 -7.61 6.38
N GLN A 60 -6.21 -7.06 5.33
CA GLN A 60 -5.95 -5.62 5.24
C GLN A 60 -7.25 -4.82 5.15
N ALA A 61 -8.24 -5.27 4.38
CA ALA A 61 -9.54 -4.58 4.29
C ALA A 61 -10.23 -4.52 5.65
N GLU A 62 -10.23 -5.62 6.41
CA GLU A 62 -10.78 -5.66 7.77
C GLU A 62 -10.01 -4.73 8.72
N GLN A 63 -8.67 -4.67 8.61
CA GLN A 63 -7.87 -3.72 9.38
C GLN A 63 -8.28 -2.26 9.09
N ILE A 64 -8.48 -1.93 7.81
CA ILE A 64 -8.89 -0.61 7.36
C ILE A 64 -10.27 -0.25 7.92
N GLU A 65 -11.21 -1.20 7.89
CA GLU A 65 -12.55 -1.03 8.46
C GLU A 65 -12.49 -0.79 9.98
N ARG A 66 -11.79 -1.66 10.72
CA ARG A 66 -11.60 -1.51 12.18
C ARG A 66 -10.97 -0.16 12.52
N TYR A 67 -9.98 0.27 11.76
CA TYR A 67 -9.34 1.58 11.94
C TYR A 67 -10.31 2.74 11.68
N ARG A 68 -11.08 2.71 10.59
CA ARG A 68 -12.06 3.77 10.26
C ARG A 68 -13.18 3.84 11.29
N ALA A 69 -13.65 2.70 11.79
CA ALA A 69 -14.63 2.63 12.87
C ALA A 69 -14.08 3.27 14.16
N ALA A 70 -12.84 2.92 14.55
CA ALA A 70 -12.19 3.51 15.72
C ALA A 70 -11.95 5.03 15.57
N PHE A 71 -11.60 5.49 14.36
CA PHE A 71 -11.39 6.91 14.06
C PHE A 71 -12.68 7.71 14.21
N THR A 72 -13.79 7.15 13.72
CA THR A 72 -15.12 7.73 13.86
C THR A 72 -15.56 7.76 15.33
N ALA A 73 -15.38 6.66 16.05
CA ALA A 73 -15.71 6.57 17.48
C ALA A 73 -14.92 7.55 18.35
N ALA A 74 -13.69 7.90 17.94
CA ALA A 74 -12.88 8.92 18.61
C ALA A 74 -13.36 10.37 18.38
N GLY A 75 -14.34 10.60 17.51
CA GLY A 75 -14.98 11.92 17.31
C GLY A 75 -14.19 12.89 16.45
N HIS A 76 -13.22 12.42 15.66
CA HIS A 76 -12.45 13.27 14.74
C HIS A 76 -13.32 13.85 13.63
N ARG A 77 -13.12 15.13 13.29
CA ARG A 77 -13.95 15.85 12.30
C ARG A 77 -13.58 15.60 10.84
N ARG A 78 -12.36 15.12 10.58
CA ARG A 78 -11.82 14.88 9.23
C ARG A 78 -11.99 13.42 8.82
N THR A 79 -11.95 13.13 7.54
CA THR A 79 -11.81 11.76 7.06
C THR A 79 -10.33 11.33 7.16
N PRO A 80 -10.01 10.15 7.72
CA PRO A 80 -8.65 9.63 7.67
C PRO A 80 -8.28 9.21 6.27
N ARG A 81 -7.01 9.37 5.90
CA ARG A 81 -6.47 8.75 4.68
C ARG A 81 -5.80 7.43 5.04
N VAL A 82 -6.02 6.45 4.19
CA VAL A 82 -5.48 5.11 4.29
C VAL A 82 -4.67 4.83 3.04
N SER A 83 -3.46 4.32 3.21
CA SER A 83 -2.64 3.83 2.10
C SER A 83 -2.33 2.35 2.21
N VAL A 84 -2.27 1.69 1.07
CA VAL A 84 -1.80 0.32 0.91
C VAL A 84 -0.65 0.29 -0.07
N SER A 85 0.22 -0.71 0.04
CA SER A 85 1.34 -0.91 -0.88
C SER A 85 1.14 -2.19 -1.68
N ARG A 86 1.45 -2.15 -2.99
CA ARG A 86 1.44 -3.31 -3.87
C ARG A 86 2.61 -3.26 -4.86
N SER A 87 3.15 -4.43 -5.16
CA SER A 87 4.05 -4.63 -6.29
C SER A 87 3.20 -4.97 -7.52
N ILE A 88 3.07 -4.01 -8.45
CA ILE A 88 2.25 -4.14 -9.67
C ILE A 88 3.13 -3.85 -10.88
N PHE A 89 3.18 -4.81 -11.81
CA PHE A 89 4.03 -4.76 -13.00
C PHE A 89 3.21 -5.05 -14.26
N PRO A 90 2.72 -4.02 -14.97
CA PRO A 90 2.08 -4.18 -16.27
C PRO A 90 3.03 -4.81 -17.28
N VAL A 91 2.62 -5.92 -17.87
CA VAL A 91 3.38 -6.61 -18.90
C VAL A 91 2.97 -6.04 -20.26
N MET A 92 3.79 -5.14 -20.80
CA MET A 92 3.53 -4.43 -22.06
C MET A 92 4.34 -5.01 -23.24
N ASN A 93 5.49 -5.61 -22.95
CA ASN A 93 6.41 -6.13 -23.97
C ASN A 93 7.18 -7.37 -23.50
N ASP A 94 8.05 -7.89 -24.36
CA ASP A 94 8.82 -9.11 -24.09
C ASP A 94 9.89 -8.93 -23.00
N ILE A 95 10.37 -7.70 -22.77
CA ILE A 95 11.28 -7.39 -21.66
C ILE A 95 10.52 -7.54 -20.34
N ASP A 96 9.30 -7.01 -20.25
CA ASP A 96 8.45 -7.17 -19.06
C ASP A 96 8.14 -8.65 -18.80
N ARG A 97 7.82 -9.41 -19.86
CA ARG A 97 7.61 -10.87 -19.77
C ARG A 97 8.86 -11.58 -19.28
N ARG A 98 10.05 -11.17 -19.72
CA ARG A 98 11.30 -11.76 -19.28
C ARG A 98 11.57 -11.49 -17.80
N TYR A 99 11.27 -10.28 -17.31
CA TYR A 99 11.49 -9.94 -15.91
C TYR A 99 10.40 -10.51 -14.97
N PHE A 100 9.14 -10.51 -15.40
CA PHE A 100 8.01 -10.75 -14.51
C PHE A 100 7.00 -11.81 -15.01
N GLY A 101 7.06 -12.22 -16.28
CA GLY A 101 6.10 -13.15 -16.89
C GLY A 101 6.04 -14.53 -16.23
N VAL A 102 7.16 -15.03 -15.70
CA VAL A 102 7.19 -16.31 -14.95
C VAL A 102 6.82 -16.12 -13.47
N ARG A 103 7.05 -14.91 -12.91
CA ARG A 103 6.73 -14.61 -11.51
C ARG A 103 5.25 -14.29 -11.30
N GLY A 104 4.56 -13.78 -12.31
CA GLY A 104 3.13 -13.40 -12.24
C GLY A 104 2.16 -14.58 -12.28
N GLN A 105 2.44 -15.63 -13.06
CA GLN A 105 1.50 -16.73 -13.33
C GLN A 105 1.29 -17.74 -12.17
N GLY A 106 1.85 -17.48 -10.98
CA GLY A 106 1.69 -18.34 -9.80
C GLY A 106 2.01 -17.65 -8.48
N SER A 107 1.96 -16.32 -8.48
CA SER A 107 2.23 -15.48 -7.33
C SER A 107 1.04 -15.56 -6.35
N THR A 108 1.17 -16.43 -5.35
CA THR A 108 0.25 -16.52 -4.22
C THR A 108 0.74 -15.64 -3.08
N ASP A 109 -0.14 -15.30 -2.14
CA ASP A 109 0.28 -14.70 -0.88
C ASP A 109 1.33 -15.59 -0.22
N GLN A 110 2.40 -14.99 0.27
CA GLN A 110 3.51 -15.72 0.87
C GLN A 110 3.36 -15.66 2.39
N VAL A 111 3.38 -16.82 3.05
CA VAL A 111 3.45 -16.90 4.50
C VAL A 111 4.91 -17.14 4.89
N GLY A 112 5.50 -16.21 5.63
CA GLY A 112 6.85 -16.31 6.17
C GLY A 112 6.87 -16.12 7.68
N VAL A 113 8.02 -16.31 8.31
CA VAL A 113 8.23 -16.03 9.74
C VAL A 113 9.18 -14.84 9.86
N ILE A 114 8.72 -13.74 10.46
CA ILE A 114 9.59 -12.61 10.84
C ILE A 114 9.53 -12.45 12.35
N ASP A 115 10.69 -12.32 13.00
CA ASP A 115 10.80 -12.10 14.45
C ASP A 115 10.02 -13.11 15.31
N GLY A 116 9.83 -14.33 14.80
CA GLY A 116 9.08 -15.40 15.48
C GLY A 116 7.56 -15.38 15.27
N PHE A 117 7.03 -14.43 14.49
CA PHE A 117 5.61 -14.35 14.14
C PHE A 117 5.36 -14.80 12.70
N THR A 118 4.33 -15.63 12.51
CA THR A 118 3.79 -15.95 11.18
C THR A 118 3.24 -14.68 10.54
N SER A 119 3.71 -14.38 9.34
CA SER A 119 3.52 -13.11 8.64
C SER A 119 3.09 -13.40 7.20
N THR A 120 1.95 -12.84 6.79
CA THR A 120 1.49 -12.94 5.40
C THR A 120 1.94 -11.72 4.61
N PHE A 121 2.56 -11.93 3.44
CA PHE A 121 2.96 -10.90 2.49
C PHE A 121 2.03 -10.94 1.28
N GLY A 122 1.60 -9.75 0.85
CA GLY A 122 0.80 -9.60 -0.37
C GLY A 122 1.54 -10.12 -1.60
N LYS A 123 0.79 -10.82 -2.47
CA LYS A 123 1.28 -11.29 -3.77
C LYS A 123 1.78 -10.15 -4.66
N THR A 124 2.67 -10.49 -5.60
CA THR A 124 3.07 -9.60 -6.70
C THR A 124 2.09 -9.73 -7.86
N TYR A 125 1.59 -8.61 -8.37
CA TYR A 125 0.73 -8.56 -9.54
C TYR A 125 1.59 -8.31 -10.78
N ALA A 126 1.63 -9.26 -11.70
CA ALA A 126 2.33 -9.10 -12.96
C ALA A 126 1.57 -9.82 -14.07
N ALA A 127 0.92 -9.05 -14.94
CA ALA A 127 0.13 -9.55 -16.05
C ALA A 127 -0.10 -8.43 -17.07
N GLU A 128 -0.71 -8.78 -18.20
CA GLU A 128 -1.25 -7.81 -19.15
C GLU A 128 -2.30 -6.88 -18.48
N PRO A 129 -2.47 -5.64 -18.95
CA PRO A 129 -3.30 -4.63 -18.28
C PRO A 129 -4.72 -5.06 -17.94
N ASP A 130 -5.44 -5.71 -18.85
CA ASP A 130 -6.83 -6.15 -18.62
C ASP A 130 -6.92 -7.15 -17.47
N VAL A 131 -5.97 -8.09 -17.40
CA VAL A 131 -5.88 -9.08 -16.33
C VAL A 131 -5.51 -8.41 -15.00
N LEU A 132 -4.60 -7.44 -15.01
CA LEU A 132 -4.27 -6.67 -13.83
C LEU A 132 -5.47 -5.90 -13.29
N ILE A 133 -6.26 -5.28 -14.17
CA ILE A 133 -7.46 -4.53 -13.76
C ILE A 133 -8.43 -5.45 -13.02
N ASP A 134 -8.71 -6.64 -13.55
CA ASP A 134 -9.60 -7.61 -12.91
C ASP A 134 -9.04 -8.09 -11.57
N GLN A 135 -7.74 -8.39 -11.51
CA GLN A 135 -7.07 -8.81 -10.28
C GLN A 135 -7.09 -7.72 -9.20
N LEU A 136 -6.89 -6.46 -9.58
CA LEU A 136 -6.84 -5.33 -8.64
C LEU A 136 -8.24 -4.90 -8.20
N ARG A 137 -9.27 -5.04 -9.04
CA ARG A 137 -10.67 -4.87 -8.63
C ARG A 137 -11.11 -5.91 -7.59
N ALA A 138 -10.50 -7.10 -7.62
CA ALA A 138 -10.74 -8.15 -6.64
C ALA A 138 -9.93 -7.96 -5.33
N ASP A 139 -8.99 -7.01 -5.27
CA ASP A 139 -8.22 -6.72 -4.05
C ASP A 139 -9.01 -5.79 -3.12
N ALA A 140 -9.68 -6.39 -2.12
CA ALA A 140 -10.57 -5.68 -1.19
C ALA A 140 -9.86 -4.53 -0.45
N ALA A 141 -8.59 -4.70 -0.10
CA ALA A 141 -7.80 -3.67 0.56
C ALA A 141 -7.46 -2.51 -0.37
N LEU A 142 -7.11 -2.77 -1.63
CA LEU A 142 -6.90 -1.72 -2.63
C LEU A 142 -8.18 -0.92 -2.85
N MET A 143 -9.32 -1.60 -2.99
CA MET A 143 -10.61 -0.94 -3.18
C MET A 143 -11.06 -0.15 -1.93
N SER A 144 -10.53 -0.47 -0.76
CA SER A 144 -10.81 0.23 0.50
C SER A 144 -9.86 1.40 0.78
N ALA A 145 -8.73 1.50 0.06
CA ALA A 145 -7.69 2.47 0.32
C ALA A 145 -7.88 3.79 -0.44
N ASP A 146 -7.39 4.88 0.15
CA ASP A 146 -7.41 6.23 -0.47
C ASP A 146 -6.15 6.50 -1.30
N THR A 147 -5.11 5.68 -1.12
CA THR A 147 -3.80 5.86 -1.77
C THR A 147 -3.15 4.51 -1.98
N LEU A 148 -2.69 4.26 -3.20
CA LEU A 148 -1.82 3.13 -3.49
C LEU A 148 -0.39 3.61 -3.64
N THR A 149 0.50 2.93 -2.93
CA THR A 149 1.93 3.04 -3.11
C THR A 149 2.41 1.88 -3.97
N LEU A 150 3.04 2.20 -5.10
CA LEU A 150 3.66 1.21 -5.98
C LEU A 150 5.08 0.90 -5.50
N THR A 151 5.33 -0.36 -5.14
CA THR A 151 6.67 -0.84 -4.78
C THR A 151 7.39 -1.35 -6.02
N ILE A 152 8.43 -0.63 -6.42
CA ILE A 152 9.16 -0.88 -7.67
C ILE A 152 10.61 -1.33 -7.39
N PRO A 153 11.22 -2.18 -8.24
CA PRO A 153 12.56 -2.70 -8.02
C PRO A 153 13.62 -1.65 -8.37
N ASN A 154 14.29 -1.13 -7.34
CA ASN A 154 15.38 -0.17 -7.48
C ASN A 154 16.56 -0.68 -8.34
N GLN A 155 16.75 -2.00 -8.44
CA GLN A 155 17.82 -2.63 -9.21
C GLN A 155 17.67 -2.50 -10.73
N LEU A 156 16.47 -2.20 -11.24
CA LEU A 156 16.21 -2.13 -12.69
C LEU A 156 16.47 -0.74 -13.30
N GLY A 157 16.95 0.22 -12.51
CA GLY A 157 17.31 1.56 -12.98
C GLY A 157 16.11 2.47 -13.22
N VAL A 158 16.39 3.76 -13.44
CA VAL A 158 15.35 4.81 -13.52
C VAL A 158 14.44 4.63 -14.72
N ASP A 159 14.99 4.40 -15.91
CA ASP A 159 14.22 4.35 -17.16
C ASP A 159 13.20 3.22 -17.16
N TYR A 160 13.59 2.03 -16.68
CA TYR A 160 12.68 0.89 -16.59
C TYR A 160 11.60 1.11 -15.52
N ASN A 161 11.97 1.68 -14.38
CA ASN A 161 10.99 2.02 -13.34
C ASN A 161 10.00 3.09 -13.82
N LEU A 162 10.44 4.06 -14.63
CA LEU A 162 9.55 5.02 -15.28
C LEU A 162 8.60 4.33 -16.26
N HIS A 163 9.09 3.36 -17.06
CA HIS A 163 8.26 2.53 -17.93
C HIS A 163 7.16 1.80 -17.15
N VAL A 164 7.50 1.17 -16.02
CA VAL A 164 6.52 0.48 -15.15
C VAL A 164 5.46 1.46 -14.63
N LEU A 165 5.89 2.61 -14.10
CA LEU A 165 4.98 3.62 -13.55
C LEU A 165 4.07 4.23 -14.62
N ALA A 166 4.62 4.58 -15.79
CA ALA A 166 3.86 5.11 -16.92
C ALA A 166 2.86 4.07 -17.44
N SER A 167 3.28 2.82 -17.63
CA SER A 167 2.41 1.74 -18.08
C SER A 167 1.23 1.53 -17.12
N PHE A 168 1.46 1.61 -15.81
CA PHE A 168 0.38 1.52 -14.83
C PHE A 168 -0.55 2.73 -14.91
N ALA A 169 0.01 3.94 -14.95
CA ALA A 169 -0.75 5.19 -14.98
C ALA A 169 -1.62 5.32 -16.23
N ASP A 170 -1.13 4.84 -17.38
CA ASP A 170 -1.80 4.99 -18.67
C ASP A 170 -2.80 3.86 -18.96
N HIS A 171 -2.51 2.63 -18.51
CA HIS A 171 -3.29 1.44 -18.92
C HIS A 171 -4.08 0.77 -17.80
N VAL A 172 -3.76 1.03 -16.52
CA VAL A 172 -4.42 0.33 -15.39
C VAL A 172 -5.17 1.30 -14.49
N ALA A 173 -4.51 2.36 -14.02
CA ALA A 173 -5.08 3.32 -13.07
C ALA A 173 -6.42 3.93 -13.51
N PRO A 174 -6.62 4.34 -14.78
CA PRO A 174 -7.88 4.94 -15.21
C PRO A 174 -9.07 3.97 -15.12
N ALA A 175 -8.84 2.69 -15.38
CA ALA A 175 -9.87 1.66 -15.29
C ALA A 175 -10.27 1.32 -13.84
N LEU A 176 -9.43 1.70 -12.88
CA LEU A 176 -9.72 1.66 -11.43
C LEU A 176 -10.38 2.96 -10.93
N GLY A 177 -10.66 3.92 -11.84
CA GLY A 177 -11.28 5.20 -11.52
C GLY A 177 -10.31 6.22 -10.93
N TRP A 178 -9.00 6.02 -11.07
CA TRP A 178 -8.02 6.97 -10.57
C TRP A 178 -7.73 8.04 -11.61
N GLU A 179 -7.80 9.28 -11.15
CA GLU A 179 -7.53 10.44 -11.97
C GLU A 179 -6.17 11.04 -11.59
N PRO A 180 -5.39 11.50 -12.59
CA PRO A 180 -4.19 12.29 -12.32
C PRO A 180 -4.53 13.49 -11.45
N THR A 181 -3.68 13.78 -10.45
CA THR A 181 -3.80 15.04 -9.72
C THR A 181 -3.59 16.19 -10.70
N LYS A 182 -4.64 16.96 -10.97
CA LYS A 182 -4.55 18.20 -11.74
C LYS A 182 -3.58 19.12 -11.00
N ARG A 183 -2.42 19.39 -11.59
CA ARG A 183 -1.47 20.39 -11.09
C ARG A 183 -1.91 21.79 -11.49
#